data_AF-A0ABD6JLT0-F1
#
_entry.id   AF-A0ABD6JLT0-F1
#
_cell.length_a   1.000
_cell.length_b   1.000
_cell.length_c   1.000
_cell.angle_alpha   90.00
_cell.angle_beta   90.00
_cell.angle_gamma   90.00
#
_symmetry.space_group_name_H-M   'P 1'
#
loop_
_entity.id
_entity.type
_entity.pdbx_description
1 polymer ?
#
loop_
_entity_poly.entity_id
_entity_poly.type
_entity_poly.pdbx_seq_one_letter_code
_entity_poly.pdbx_strand_id
1 'polypeptide(L)'
;MSITEKQRQQQAELHKKLWSIANDLRGNMDASEFRNYILGLIFYRFLSEKAEQEYADALSGEDITYQEAWADEEYREDLKAELIDQVGYFIEPEDLFSAMIREIETQDFDIEHLATAIRKVETSTLGEESENDFIGLFSDMDLSSTRLGNNVKERTALISKVMVNLDDL
;
A
#
# COMPACT_ATOMS: atom_id res chain seq x y z
N MET A 1 10.19 0.00 -33.14
CA MET A 1 9.58 0.68 -31.99
C MET A 1 10.69 0.98 -31.01
N SER A 2 10.97 2.26 -30.77
CA SER A 2 12.04 2.69 -29.86
C SER A 2 11.67 2.36 -28.40
N ILE A 3 12.67 2.28 -27.52
CA ILE A 3 12.45 2.05 -26.07
C ILE A 3 11.50 3.11 -25.49
N THR A 4 11.63 4.36 -25.96
CA THR A 4 10.79 5.49 -25.56
C THR A 4 9.34 5.36 -26.04
N GLU A 5 9.11 4.79 -27.23
CA GLU A 5 7.76 4.51 -27.73
C GLU A 5 7.07 3.40 -26.93
N LYS A 6 7.81 2.35 -26.56
CA LYS A 6 7.30 1.27 -25.71
C LYS A 6 6.93 1.76 -24.31
N GLN A 7 7.79 2.56 -23.68
CA GLN A 7 7.51 3.16 -22.37
C GLN A 7 6.28 4.08 -22.41
N ARG A 8 6.14 4.91 -23.46
CA ARG A 8 4.95 5.76 -23.64
C ARG A 8 3.67 4.95 -23.81
N GLN A 9 3.72 3.84 -24.55
CA GLN A 9 2.57 2.95 -24.71
C GLN A 9 2.18 2.27 -23.39
N GLN A 10 3.15 1.76 -22.63
CA GLN A 10 2.89 1.17 -21.30
C GLN A 10 2.27 2.19 -20.34
N GLN A 11 2.81 3.42 -20.29
CA GLN A 11 2.24 4.50 -19.49
C GLN A 11 0.82 4.88 -19.93
N ALA A 12 0.55 4.89 -21.24
CA ALA A 12 -0.78 5.21 -21.76
C ALA A 12 -1.81 4.12 -21.40
N GLU A 13 -1.44 2.84 -21.51
CA GLU A 13 -2.31 1.73 -21.13
C GLU A 13 -2.56 1.69 -19.61
N LEU A 14 -1.53 1.94 -18.80
CA LEU A 14 -1.65 2.06 -17.34
C LEU A 14 -2.61 3.20 -16.97
N HIS A 15 -2.39 4.40 -17.53
CA HIS A 15 -3.30 5.53 -17.30
C HIS A 15 -4.74 5.20 -17.72
N LYS A 16 -4.93 4.54 -18.85
CA LYS A 16 -6.26 4.16 -19.33
C LYS A 16 -6.94 3.18 -18.37
N LYS A 17 -6.22 2.18 -17.85
CA LYS A 17 -6.76 1.21 -16.88
C LYS A 17 -7.12 1.91 -15.56
N LEU A 18 -6.23 2.74 -15.03
CA LEU A 18 -6.48 3.56 -13.83
C LEU A 18 -7.70 4.49 -14.01
N TRP A 19 -7.84 5.11 -15.19
CA TRP A 19 -8.96 5.98 -15.49
C TRP A 19 -10.29 5.21 -15.62
N SER A 20 -10.24 3.97 -16.12
CA SER A 20 -11.42 3.08 -16.14
C SER A 20 -11.85 2.74 -14.72
N ILE A 21 -10.93 2.28 -13.87
CA ILE A 21 -11.17 2.00 -12.44
C ILE A 21 -11.80 3.24 -11.77
N ALA A 22 -11.25 4.42 -12.04
CA ALA A 22 -11.78 5.67 -11.52
C ALA A 22 -13.23 5.95 -11.94
N ASN A 23 -13.59 5.76 -13.21
CA ASN A 23 -14.97 5.97 -13.64
C ASN A 23 -15.95 4.95 -13.05
N ASP A 24 -15.52 3.70 -12.96
CA ASP A 24 -16.37 2.61 -12.54
C ASP A 24 -16.65 2.65 -11.03
N LEU A 25 -15.69 3.16 -10.23
CA LEU A 25 -15.72 3.09 -8.78
C LEU A 25 -15.95 4.44 -8.07
N ARG A 26 -15.67 5.59 -8.69
CA ARG A 26 -15.79 6.90 -8.00
C ARG A 26 -17.20 7.25 -7.49
N GLY A 27 -18.24 6.64 -8.06
CA GLY A 27 -19.63 6.96 -7.71
C GLY A 27 -19.94 8.45 -7.87
N ASN A 28 -20.34 9.10 -6.77
CA ASN A 28 -20.67 10.52 -6.70
C ASN A 28 -19.46 11.43 -6.38
N MET A 29 -18.27 10.86 -6.19
CA MET A 29 -17.05 11.58 -5.86
C MET A 29 -16.48 12.29 -7.09
N ASP A 30 -15.88 13.47 -6.89
CA ASP A 30 -15.16 14.15 -7.96
C ASP A 30 -13.93 13.35 -8.40
N ALA A 31 -13.57 13.46 -9.68
CA ALA A 31 -12.43 12.75 -10.24
C ALA A 31 -11.11 13.11 -9.54
N SER A 32 -10.94 14.36 -9.12
CA SER A 32 -9.75 14.82 -8.41
C SER A 32 -9.63 14.18 -7.03
N GLU A 33 -10.75 14.06 -6.32
CA GLU A 33 -10.80 13.42 -5.00
C GLU A 33 -10.51 11.92 -5.13
N PHE A 34 -11.17 11.22 -6.07
CA PHE A 34 -10.94 9.79 -6.25
C PHE A 34 -9.50 9.46 -6.69
N ARG A 35 -8.90 10.34 -7.49
CA ARG A 35 -7.49 10.23 -7.90
C ARG A 35 -6.55 10.20 -6.70
N ASN A 36 -6.80 10.99 -5.65
CA ASN A 36 -5.94 11.01 -4.47
C ASN A 36 -5.94 9.65 -3.75
N TYR A 37 -7.10 8.97 -3.64
CA TYR A 37 -7.17 7.62 -3.10
C TYR A 37 -6.42 6.61 -3.97
N ILE A 38 -6.59 6.65 -5.29
CA ILE A 38 -5.86 5.75 -6.20
C ILE A 38 -4.35 5.96 -6.06
N LEU A 39 -3.88 7.21 -6.11
CA LEU A 39 -2.45 7.51 -6.05
C LEU A 39 -1.85 7.06 -4.72
N GLY A 40 -2.52 7.32 -3.61
CA GLY A 40 -2.02 6.87 -2.32
C GLY A 40 -2.06 5.34 -2.15
N LEU A 41 -3.06 4.64 -2.69
CA LEU A 41 -3.08 3.17 -2.71
C LEU A 41 -1.97 2.57 -3.59
N ILE A 42 -1.70 3.16 -4.76
CA ILE A 42 -0.56 2.75 -5.61
C ILE A 42 0.75 2.99 -4.87
N PHE A 43 0.88 4.14 -4.20
CA PHE A 43 2.08 4.44 -3.44
C PHE A 43 2.27 3.47 -2.28
N TYR A 44 1.20 3.17 -1.54
CA TYR A 44 1.22 2.18 -0.48
C TYR A 44 1.61 0.78 -1.00
N ARG A 45 1.02 0.35 -2.11
CA ARG A 45 1.41 -0.89 -2.81
C ARG A 45 2.92 -0.89 -3.13
N PHE A 46 3.42 0.19 -3.73
CA PHE A 46 4.84 0.32 -4.05
C PHE A 46 5.73 0.23 -2.80
N LEU A 47 5.38 0.92 -1.72
CA LEU A 47 6.14 0.84 -0.47
C LEU A 47 6.11 -0.58 0.10
N SER A 48 4.96 -1.24 0.06
CA SER A 48 4.79 -2.61 0.53
C SER A 48 5.60 -3.60 -0.28
N GLU A 49 5.55 -3.55 -1.62
CA GLU A 49 6.33 -4.45 -2.49
C GLU A 49 7.83 -4.24 -2.28
N LYS A 50 8.25 -2.99 -2.06
CA LYS A 50 9.66 -2.67 -1.80
C LYS A 50 10.13 -3.19 -0.45
N ALA A 51 9.37 -2.99 0.63
CA ALA A 51 9.66 -3.59 1.92
C ALA A 51 9.62 -5.13 1.87
N GLU A 52 8.69 -5.66 1.06
CA GLU A 52 8.56 -7.10 0.84
C GLU A 52 9.80 -7.72 0.20
N GLN A 53 10.35 -7.01 -0.80
CA GLN A 53 11.59 -7.39 -1.43
C GLN A 53 12.78 -7.33 -0.45
N GLU A 54 12.92 -6.24 0.31
CA GLU A 54 14.05 -6.07 1.23
C GLU A 54 14.07 -7.12 2.35
N TYR A 55 12.91 -7.45 2.96
CA TYR A 55 12.91 -8.52 3.95
C TYR A 55 13.25 -9.88 3.31
N ALA A 56 12.78 -10.13 2.07
CA ALA A 56 13.02 -11.39 1.39
C ALA A 56 14.51 -11.56 1.07
N ASP A 57 15.18 -10.45 0.73
CA ASP A 57 16.62 -10.41 0.53
C ASP A 57 17.36 -10.56 1.88
N ALA A 58 16.88 -9.95 2.98
CA ALA A 58 17.45 -10.11 4.31
C ALA A 58 17.36 -11.56 4.83
N LEU A 59 16.27 -12.26 4.50
CA LEU A 59 16.03 -13.65 4.87
C LEU A 59 16.53 -14.65 3.80
N SER A 60 17.29 -14.20 2.80
CA SER A 60 17.77 -15.03 1.67
C SER A 60 18.84 -16.06 2.09
N GLY A 61 18.42 -17.07 2.83
CA GLY A 61 19.30 -18.06 3.44
C GLY A 61 18.70 -18.73 4.67
N GLU A 62 17.58 -18.20 5.17
CA GLU A 62 16.83 -18.74 6.29
C GLU A 62 15.57 -19.45 5.81
N ASP A 63 15.20 -20.55 6.47
CA ASP A 63 13.96 -21.29 6.20
C ASP A 63 12.85 -20.78 7.14
N ILE A 64 12.67 -19.47 7.19
CA ILE A 64 11.65 -18.80 7.99
C ILE A 64 10.88 -17.80 7.13
N THR A 65 9.59 -17.70 7.38
CA THR A 65 8.74 -16.69 6.74
C THR A 65 8.89 -15.34 7.44
N TYR A 66 8.49 -14.27 6.75
CA TYR A 66 8.48 -12.94 7.37
C TYR A 66 7.60 -12.88 8.63
N GLN A 67 6.48 -13.59 8.63
CA GLN A 67 5.59 -13.69 9.81
C GLN A 67 6.28 -14.37 10.99
N GLU A 68 7.04 -15.44 10.74
CA GLU A 68 7.79 -16.14 11.80
C GLU A 68 8.95 -15.28 12.31
N ALA A 69 9.69 -14.63 11.42
CA ALA A 69 10.77 -13.72 11.79
C ALA A 69 10.25 -12.51 12.60
N TRP A 70 9.10 -11.96 12.22
CA TRP A 70 8.47 -10.84 12.95
C TRP A 70 7.90 -11.24 14.32
N ALA A 71 7.56 -12.52 14.51
CA ALA A 71 7.06 -13.04 15.77
C ALA A 71 8.17 -13.24 16.82
N ASP A 72 9.42 -13.40 16.37
CA ASP A 72 10.59 -13.45 17.24
C ASP A 72 11.15 -12.04 17.47
N GLU A 73 11.40 -11.68 18.73
CA GLU A 73 11.82 -10.33 19.11
C GLU A 73 13.20 -9.97 18.54
N GLU A 74 14.14 -10.91 18.54
CA GLU A 74 15.52 -10.66 18.10
C GLU A 74 15.54 -10.44 16.59
N TYR A 75 14.90 -11.35 15.84
CA TYR A 75 14.74 -11.22 14.40
C TYR A 75 13.98 -9.96 14.00
N ARG A 76 12.91 -9.61 14.73
CA ARG A 76 12.11 -8.43 14.41
C ARG A 76 12.92 -7.14 14.52
N GLU A 77 13.69 -6.97 15.59
CA GLU A 77 14.45 -5.73 15.77
C GLU A 77 15.60 -5.61 14.76
N ASP A 78 16.26 -6.72 14.42
CA ASP A 78 17.29 -6.75 13.37
C ASP A 78 16.68 -6.43 11.99
N LEU A 79 15.53 -7.03 11.64
CA LEU A 79 14.84 -6.74 10.38
C LEU A 79 14.37 -5.28 10.30
N LYS A 80 13.86 -4.71 11.40
CA LYS A 80 13.49 -3.29 11.42
C LYS A 80 14.69 -2.41 11.11
N ALA A 81 15.83 -2.65 11.75
CA ALA A 81 17.03 -1.87 11.53
C ALA A 81 17.50 -1.95 10.07
N GLU A 82 17.49 -3.14 9.48
CA GLU A 82 17.85 -3.35 8.07
C GLU A 82 16.88 -2.63 7.13
N LEU A 83 15.56 -2.75 7.35
CA LEU A 83 14.55 -2.08 6.52
C LEU A 83 14.66 -0.55 6.60
N ILE A 84 14.90 0.00 7.79
CA ILE A 84 15.14 1.43 7.97
C ILE A 84 16.41 1.87 7.22
N ASP A 85 17.50 1.11 7.28
CA ASP A 85 18.74 1.45 6.57
C ASP A 85 18.58 1.39 5.04
N GLN A 86 17.91 0.37 4.52
CA GLN A 86 17.76 0.17 3.07
C GLN A 86 16.70 1.06 2.42
N VAL A 87 15.54 1.23 3.08
CA VAL A 87 14.36 1.90 2.49
C VAL A 87 13.78 3.02 3.33
N GLY A 88 14.21 3.18 4.58
CA GLY A 88 13.81 4.29 5.45
C GLY A 88 12.47 4.09 6.17
N TYR A 89 11.82 2.93 6.04
CA TYR A 89 10.57 2.60 6.72
C TYR A 89 10.47 1.08 6.88
N PHE A 90 9.54 0.61 7.71
CA PHE A 90 9.18 -0.81 7.73
C PHE A 90 7.66 -0.98 7.65
N ILE A 91 7.22 -2.12 7.11
CA ILE A 91 5.81 -2.52 7.07
C ILE A 91 5.71 -3.90 7.70
N GLU A 92 4.84 -4.07 8.68
CA GLU A 92 4.65 -5.36 9.34
C GLU A 92 4.07 -6.40 8.37
N PRO A 93 4.31 -7.71 8.59
CA PRO A 93 3.82 -8.75 7.68
C PRO A 93 2.30 -8.75 7.46
N GLU A 94 1.53 -8.36 8.47
CA GLU A 94 0.06 -8.23 8.39
C GLU A 94 -0.39 -7.01 7.61
N ASP A 95 0.42 -5.95 7.63
CA ASP A 95 0.15 -4.67 6.97
C ASP A 95 0.61 -4.68 5.50
N LEU A 96 1.25 -5.73 4.99
CA LEU A 96 1.63 -5.79 3.58
C LEU A 96 0.41 -5.69 2.66
N PHE A 97 0.55 -5.03 1.52
CA PHE A 97 -0.48 -4.97 0.49
C PHE A 97 -0.92 -6.38 0.07
N SER A 98 0.04 -7.30 -0.12
CA SER A 98 -0.22 -8.72 -0.41
C SER A 98 -0.98 -9.44 0.71
N ALA A 99 -0.80 -9.03 1.98
CA ALA A 99 -1.57 -9.54 3.12
C ALA A 99 -3.00 -9.00 3.10
N MET A 100 -3.19 -7.69 2.91
CA MET A 100 -4.52 -7.09 2.80
C MET A 100 -5.32 -7.62 1.60
N ILE A 101 -4.68 -7.90 0.46
CA ILE A 101 -5.36 -8.55 -0.67
C ILE A 101 -5.91 -9.93 -0.26
N ARG A 102 -5.13 -10.74 0.46
CA ARG A 102 -5.59 -12.03 0.99
C ARG A 102 -6.76 -11.86 1.97
N GLU A 103 -6.72 -10.84 2.84
CA GLU A 103 -7.84 -10.53 3.73
C GLU A 103 -9.11 -10.12 2.97
N ILE A 104 -8.97 -9.41 1.84
CA ILE A 104 -10.10 -9.06 0.98
C ILE A 104 -10.73 -10.32 0.39
N GLU A 105 -9.91 -11.28 -0.06
CA GLU A 105 -10.36 -12.56 -0.60
C GLU A 105 -11.07 -13.42 0.45
N THR A 106 -10.61 -13.39 1.71
CA THR A 106 -11.25 -14.11 2.83
C THR A 106 -12.42 -13.36 3.46
N GLN A 107 -12.73 -12.15 2.99
CA GLN A 107 -13.77 -11.26 3.53
C GLN A 107 -13.52 -10.76 4.96
N ASP A 108 -12.26 -10.76 5.39
CA ASP A 108 -11.83 -10.33 6.73
C ASP A 108 -11.24 -8.91 6.73
N PHE A 109 -10.99 -8.32 5.56
CA PHE A 109 -10.44 -6.98 5.43
C PHE A 109 -11.37 -5.87 5.97
N ASP A 110 -10.79 -4.91 6.67
CA ASP A 110 -11.44 -3.66 7.09
C ASP A 110 -10.62 -2.44 6.62
N ILE A 111 -11.30 -1.38 6.20
CA ILE A 111 -10.66 -0.09 5.85
C ILE A 111 -9.91 0.51 7.05
N GLU A 112 -10.31 0.19 8.28
CA GLU A 112 -9.59 0.60 9.49
C GLU A 112 -8.22 -0.07 9.61
N HIS A 113 -8.06 -1.29 9.08
CA HIS A 113 -6.76 -1.96 8.97
C HIS A 113 -5.85 -1.14 8.06
N LEU A 114 -6.27 -0.84 6.83
CA LEU A 114 -5.50 0.01 5.91
C LEU A 114 -5.13 1.37 6.52
N ALA A 115 -6.09 2.04 7.19
CA ALA A 115 -5.83 3.31 7.84
C ALA A 115 -4.75 3.21 8.93
N THR A 116 -4.72 2.08 9.65
CA THR A 116 -3.72 1.79 10.69
C THR A 116 -2.38 1.48 10.06
N ALA A 117 -2.35 0.66 9.02
CA ALA A 117 -1.18 0.30 8.25
C ALA A 117 -0.46 1.55 7.70
N ILE A 118 -1.22 2.48 7.09
CA ILE A 118 -0.70 3.78 6.62
C ILE A 118 -0.03 4.57 7.74
N ARG A 119 -0.70 4.68 8.90
CA ARG A 119 -0.13 5.39 10.06
C ARG A 119 1.13 4.71 10.58
N LYS A 120 1.15 3.37 10.62
CA LYS A 120 2.32 2.60 11.06
C LYS A 120 3.52 2.91 10.18
N VAL A 121 3.34 2.99 8.85
CA VAL A 121 4.41 3.41 7.92
C VAL A 121 4.94 4.79 8.24
N GLU A 122 4.07 5.80 8.40
CA GLU A 122 4.51 7.15 8.78
C GLU A 122 5.26 7.15 10.11
N THR A 123 4.75 6.42 11.12
CA THR A 123 5.39 6.34 12.44
C THR A 123 6.69 5.54 12.46
N SER A 124 6.88 4.60 11.50
CA SER A 124 8.10 3.80 11.40
C SER A 124 9.34 4.66 11.08
N THR A 125 9.12 5.85 10.51
CA THR A 125 10.17 6.78 10.11
C THR A 125 10.52 7.81 11.19
N LEU A 126 9.82 7.81 12.32
CA LEU A 126 10.01 8.82 13.38
C LEU A 126 11.40 8.71 14.02
N GLY A 127 12.15 9.81 13.95
CA GLY A 127 13.53 9.87 14.44
C GLY A 127 14.57 9.40 13.43
N GLU A 128 14.15 8.95 12.25
CA GLU A 128 15.03 8.47 11.17
C GLU A 128 15.28 9.58 10.11
N GLU A 129 16.28 9.39 9.26
CA GLU A 129 16.61 10.36 8.21
C GLU A 129 15.46 10.57 7.21
N SER A 130 14.64 9.54 7.02
CA SER A 130 13.46 9.50 6.13
C SER A 130 12.24 10.24 6.67
N GLU A 131 12.21 10.65 7.94
CA GLU A 131 11.00 11.18 8.60
C GLU A 131 10.29 12.27 7.77
N ASN A 132 11.07 13.24 7.26
CA ASN A 132 10.52 14.38 6.51
C ASN A 132 9.92 13.99 5.15
N ASP A 133 10.32 12.86 4.58
CA ASP A 133 9.81 12.38 3.28
C ASP A 133 8.45 11.66 3.45
N PHE A 134 8.15 11.17 4.66
CA PHE A 134 6.94 10.41 4.97
C PHE A 134 5.89 11.22 5.74
N ILE A 135 6.25 12.33 6.39
CA ILE A 135 5.27 13.19 7.08
C ILE A 135 4.22 13.71 6.09
N GLY A 136 2.95 13.36 6.36
CA GLY A 136 1.81 13.83 5.57
C GLY A 136 1.74 13.22 4.17
N LEU A 137 2.51 12.18 3.90
CA LEU A 137 2.54 11.47 2.62
C LEU A 137 1.14 10.99 2.19
N PHE A 138 0.33 10.57 3.16
CA PHE A 138 -1.03 10.08 2.92
C PHE A 138 -2.12 11.07 3.36
N SER A 139 -1.78 12.35 3.62
CA SER A 139 -2.73 13.33 4.18
C SER A 139 -3.96 13.59 3.32
N ASP A 140 -3.84 13.38 2.02
CA ASP A 140 -4.92 13.56 1.04
C ASP A 140 -5.90 12.36 0.98
N MET A 141 -5.62 11.26 1.69
CA MET A 141 -6.48 10.08 1.76
C MET A 141 -7.38 10.10 3.00
N ASP A 142 -8.57 10.68 2.88
CA ASP A 142 -9.57 10.61 3.94
C ASP A 142 -10.40 9.32 3.88
N LEU A 143 -9.88 8.24 4.46
CA LEU A 143 -10.57 6.94 4.54
C LEU A 143 -11.85 6.96 5.39
N SER A 144 -12.12 8.06 6.11
CA SER A 144 -13.36 8.25 6.87
C SER A 144 -14.46 8.98 6.09
N SER A 145 -14.14 9.50 4.90
CA SER A 145 -15.01 10.36 4.12
C SER A 145 -16.37 9.73 3.79
N THR A 146 -17.45 10.46 4.01
CA THR A 146 -18.80 10.04 3.60
C THR A 146 -18.96 9.94 2.08
N ARG A 147 -18.04 10.54 1.31
CA ARG A 147 -18.02 10.43 -0.15
C ARG A 147 -17.53 9.07 -0.64
N LEU A 148 -16.74 8.39 0.18
CA LEU A 148 -16.27 7.02 -0.06
C LEU A 148 -17.38 6.00 0.29
N GLY A 149 -18.24 6.34 1.24
CA GLY A 149 -19.37 5.52 1.67
C GLY A 149 -19.96 6.04 2.99
N ASN A 150 -21.26 5.83 3.19
CA ASN A 150 -21.99 6.37 4.34
C ASN A 150 -21.70 5.62 5.65
N ASN A 151 -21.12 4.42 5.57
CA ASN A 151 -20.74 3.59 6.69
C ASN A 151 -19.44 2.84 6.38
N VAL A 152 -18.83 2.25 7.42
CA VAL A 152 -17.57 1.48 7.30
C VAL A 152 -17.68 0.41 6.22
N LYS A 153 -18.76 -0.38 6.23
CA LYS A 153 -18.97 -1.46 5.25
C LYS A 153 -18.96 -0.98 3.80
N GLU A 154 -19.62 0.14 3.50
CA GLU A 154 -19.63 0.74 2.15
C GLU A 154 -18.23 1.21 1.75
N ARG A 155 -17.52 1.86 2.68
CA ARG A 155 -16.15 2.35 2.44
C ARG A 155 -15.17 1.20 2.22
N THR A 156 -15.21 0.19 3.09
CA THR A 156 -14.43 -1.05 2.96
C THR A 156 -14.71 -1.70 1.62
N ALA A 157 -15.97 -1.91 1.25
CA ALA A 157 -16.31 -2.53 -0.04
C ALA A 157 -15.80 -1.76 -1.26
N LEU A 158 -15.79 -0.42 -1.20
CA LEU A 158 -15.24 0.40 -2.28
C LEU A 158 -13.72 0.29 -2.34
N ILE A 159 -13.02 0.46 -1.22
CA ILE A 159 -11.55 0.38 -1.15
C ILE A 159 -11.07 -1.02 -1.53
N SER A 160 -11.71 -2.08 -1.04
CA SER A 160 -11.36 -3.46 -1.44
C SER A 160 -11.44 -3.66 -2.96
N LYS A 161 -12.47 -3.12 -3.61
CA LYS A 161 -12.57 -3.18 -5.08
C LYS A 161 -11.43 -2.42 -5.76
N VAL A 162 -11.07 -1.25 -5.26
CA VAL A 162 -9.95 -0.48 -5.80
C VAL A 162 -8.65 -1.26 -5.64
N MET A 163 -8.37 -1.77 -4.44
CA MET A 163 -7.16 -2.54 -4.15
C MET A 163 -7.03 -3.77 -5.04
N VAL A 164 -8.10 -4.56 -5.20
CA VAL A 164 -8.09 -5.72 -6.12
C VAL A 164 -7.85 -5.31 -7.57
N ASN A 165 -8.48 -4.24 -8.04
CA ASN A 165 -8.23 -3.74 -9.40
C ASN A 165 -6.80 -3.20 -9.59
N LEU A 166 -6.20 -2.68 -8.52
CA LEU A 166 -4.81 -2.25 -8.51
C LEU A 166 -3.85 -3.43 -8.46
N ASP A 167 -4.17 -4.51 -7.76
CA ASP A 167 -3.37 -5.75 -7.71
C ASP A 167 -3.22 -6.38 -9.11
N ASP A 168 -4.30 -6.34 -9.90
CA ASP A 168 -4.33 -6.82 -11.29
C ASP A 168 -3.49 -5.97 -12.28
N LEU A 169 -2.91 -4.83 -11.87
CA LEU A 169 -2.09 -3.94 -12.72
C LEU A 169 -0.66 -4.43 -12.85
#